data_AF-A0A9E5EHG4-F1
#
_entry.id   AF-A0A9E5EHG4-F1
#
_cell.length_a   1.000
_cell.length_b   1.000
_cell.length_c   1.000
_cell.angle_alpha   90.00
_cell.angle_beta   90.00
_cell.angle_gamma   90.00
#
_symmetry.space_group_name_H-M   'P 1'
#
loop_
_entity.id
_entity.type
_entity.pdbx_description
1 polymer ?
#
loop_
_entity_poly.entity_id
_entity_poly.type
_entity_poly.pdbx_seq_one_letter_code
_entity_poly.pdbx_strand_id
1 'polypeptide(L)'
;MRQGEQGNLAYRMGEFFSEGGRLGKAKGYESRPGQAKMAEKVAEVIESKTHLVVEAGTGTGKSLAYLVPAAYAAEELGKKAIIST
;
A
#
# COMPACT_ATOMS: atom_id res chain seq x y z
N MET A 1 -23.82 -0.61 9.34
CA MET A 1 -22.45 -0.08 9.11
C MET A 1 -21.62 -1.24 8.56
N ARG A 2 -20.97 -1.07 7.40
CA ARG A 2 -20.52 -2.15 6.53
C ARG A 2 -19.25 -2.84 7.06
N GLN A 3 -19.35 -4.11 7.45
CA GLN A 3 -18.19 -4.98 7.77
C GLN A 3 -17.25 -5.24 6.57
N GLY A 4 -17.57 -4.74 5.37
CA GLY A 4 -16.77 -4.95 4.15
C GLY A 4 -15.61 -3.98 3.92
N GLU A 5 -15.58 -2.82 4.58
CA GLU A 5 -14.51 -1.82 4.37
C GLU A 5 -13.23 -2.11 5.18
N GLN A 6 -13.35 -2.76 6.33
CA GLN A 6 -12.20 -3.04 7.21
C GLN A 6 -11.37 -4.27 6.78
N GLY A 7 -11.85 -5.04 5.80
CA GLY A 7 -11.24 -6.31 5.38
C GLY A 7 -10.43 -6.26 4.08
N ASN A 8 -10.57 -5.21 3.27
CA ASN A 8 -9.88 -5.15 1.97
C ASN A 8 -8.43 -4.64 2.10
N LEU A 9 -7.59 -4.98 1.13
CA LEU A 9 -6.17 -4.67 1.16
C LEU A 9 -5.92 -3.16 1.18
N ALA A 10 -6.76 -2.37 0.50
CA ALA A 10 -6.63 -0.91 0.46
C ALA A 10 -6.75 -0.29 1.85
N TYR A 11 -7.78 -0.65 2.62
CA TYR A 11 -7.94 -0.19 4.00
C TYR A 11 -6.75 -0.58 4.88
N ARG A 12 -6.27 -1.82 4.74
CA ARG A 12 -5.08 -2.30 5.45
C ARG A 12 -3.82 -1.51 5.09
N MET A 13 -3.69 -1.00 3.86
CA MET A 13 -2.60 -0.12 3.47
C MET A 13 -2.72 1.26 4.14
N GLY A 14 -3.91 1.85 4.15
CA GLY A 14 -4.15 3.09 4.89
C GLY A 14 -3.74 2.96 6.35
N GLU A 15 -4.19 1.90 7.03
CA GLU A 15 -3.82 1.60 8.42
C GLU A 15 -2.32 1.33 8.59
N PHE A 16 -1.69 0.57 7.70
CA PHE A 16 -0.26 0.21 7.80
C PHE A 16 0.66 1.43 7.73
N PHE A 17 0.36 2.37 6.83
CA PHE A 17 1.16 3.57 6.56
C PHE A 17 0.75 4.79 7.42
N SER A 18 -0.38 4.73 8.12
CA SER A 18 -0.84 5.79 9.02
C SER A 18 0.18 6.08 10.15
N GLU A 19 0.07 7.25 10.77
CA GLU A 19 0.94 7.64 11.90
C GLU A 19 0.86 6.65 13.08
N GLY A 20 -0.34 6.13 13.38
CA GLY A 20 -0.54 5.07 14.39
C GLY A 20 -0.29 3.64 13.91
N GLY A 21 0.01 3.50 12.61
CA GLY A 21 0.14 2.24 11.89
C GLY A 21 1.37 1.42 12.26
N ARG A 22 1.47 0.23 11.68
CA ARG A 22 2.63 -0.67 11.89
C ARG A 22 3.93 -0.02 11.44
N LEU A 23 3.93 0.65 10.27
CA LEU A 23 5.11 1.37 9.79
C LEU A 23 5.27 2.72 10.49
N GLY A 24 4.16 3.40 10.82
CA GLY A 24 4.13 4.64 11.61
C GLY A 24 4.96 4.58 12.90
N LYS A 25 4.96 3.41 13.56
CA LYS A 25 5.70 3.14 14.80
C LYS A 25 7.17 2.75 14.60
N ALA A 26 7.63 2.59 13.37
CA ALA A 26 9.01 2.19 13.08
C ALA A 26 9.98 3.35 13.33
N LYS A 27 11.12 3.06 13.97
CA LYS A 27 12.15 4.06 14.24
C LYS A 27 12.68 4.66 12.93
N GLY A 28 12.63 5.98 12.82
CA GLY A 28 13.14 6.72 11.65
C GLY A 28 12.18 6.74 10.45
N TYR A 29 10.96 6.23 10.61
CA TYR A 29 9.89 6.44 9.63
C TYR A 29 9.11 7.71 9.96
N GLU A 30 8.68 8.41 8.92
CA GLU A 30 7.79 9.56 9.00
C GLU A 30 6.59 9.27 8.11
N SER A 31 5.38 9.35 8.68
CA SER A 31 4.15 9.14 7.94
C SER A 31 3.96 10.24 6.90
N ARG A 32 3.71 9.84 5.65
CA ARG A 32 3.53 10.75 4.52
C ARG A 32 2.18 10.46 3.86
N PRO A 33 1.22 11.41 3.85
CA PRO A 33 -0.11 11.17 3.29
C PRO A 33 -0.08 10.67 1.83
N GLY A 34 0.85 11.18 1.02
CA GLY A 34 1.03 10.73 -0.37
C GLY A 34 1.48 9.27 -0.49
N GLN A 35 2.28 8.77 0.46
CA GLN A 35 2.73 7.38 0.50
C GLN A 35 1.58 6.43 0.83
N ALA A 36 0.79 6.77 1.86
CA ALA A 36 -0.39 6.00 2.26
C ALA A 36 -1.41 5.94 1.11
N LYS A 37 -1.71 7.10 0.50
CA LYS A 37 -2.61 7.19 -0.66
C LYS A 37 -2.12 6.37 -1.84
N MET A 38 -0.82 6.39 -2.14
CA MET A 38 -0.25 5.56 -3.20
C MET A 38 -0.42 4.06 -2.88
N ALA A 39 -0.14 3.64 -1.64
CA ALA A 39 -0.28 2.25 -1.24
C ALA A 39 -1.73 1.76 -1.30
N GLU A 40 -2.69 2.56 -0.85
CA GLU A 40 -4.13 2.30 -0.98
C GLU A 40 -4.53 2.12 -2.44
N LYS A 41 -4.09 3.02 -3.33
CA LYS A 41 -4.39 2.91 -4.77
C LYS A 41 -3.75 1.69 -5.42
N VAL A 42 -2.52 1.35 -5.05
CA VAL A 42 -1.86 0.14 -5.55
C VAL A 42 -2.65 -1.11 -5.12
N ALA A 43 -3.07 -1.18 -3.86
CA ALA A 43 -3.90 -2.28 -3.37
C ALA A 43 -5.25 -2.38 -4.10
N GLU A 44 -5.95 -1.26 -4.29
CA GLU A 44 -7.24 -1.18 -5.00
C GLU A 44 -7.12 -1.71 -6.44
N VAL A 45 -6.07 -1.32 -7.18
CA VAL A 45 -5.90 -1.79 -8.57
C VAL A 45 -5.45 -3.25 -8.66
N ILE A 46 -4.75 -3.78 -7.66
CA ILE A 46 -4.42 -5.21 -7.59
C ILE A 46 -5.69 -6.04 -7.41
N GLU A 47 -6.56 -5.66 -6.47
CA GLU A 47 -7.83 -6.36 -6.21
C GLU A 47 -8.79 -6.26 -7.41
N SER A 48 -8.90 -5.06 -8.01
CA SER A 48 -9.76 -4.83 -9.17
C SER A 48 -9.16 -5.28 -10.51
N LYS A 49 -7.90 -5.72 -10.54
CA LYS A 49 -7.17 -6.14 -11.73
C LYS A 49 -7.13 -5.07 -12.83
N THR A 50 -6.91 -3.82 -12.43
CA THR A 50 -6.81 -2.66 -13.33
C THR A 50 -5.38 -2.08 -13.32
N HIS A 51 -5.12 -1.11 -14.20
CA HIS A 51 -3.82 -0.43 -14.26
C HIS A 51 -3.84 0.89 -13.50
N LEU A 52 -2.72 1.21 -12.84
CA LEU A 52 -2.51 2.47 -12.14
C LEU A 52 -1.26 3.16 -12.68
N VAL A 53 -1.38 4.45 -12.93
CA VAL A 53 -0.25 5.35 -13.17
C VAL A 53 -0.18 6.31 -12.00
N VAL A 54 1.00 6.43 -11.38
CA VAL A 54 1.23 7.34 -10.24
C VAL A 54 2.46 8.18 -10.54
N GLU A 55 2.31 9.49 -10.41
CA GLU A 55 3.45 10.39 -10.25
C GLU A 55 3.72 10.56 -8.75
N ALA A 56 4.92 10.19 -8.32
CA ALA A 56 5.36 10.33 -6.94
C ALA A 56 6.67 11.14 -6.90
N GLY A 57 6.67 12.19 -6.08
CA GLY A 57 7.85 13.03 -5.86
C GLY A 57 9.02 12.25 -5.28
N THR A 58 10.21 12.86 -5.31
CA THR A 58 11.37 12.35 -4.60
C THR A 58 11.13 12.38 -3.08
N GLY A 59 11.66 11.41 -2.35
CA GLY A 59 11.47 11.33 -0.89
C GLY A 59 10.07 10.92 -0.41
N THR A 60 9.09 10.66 -1.30
CA THR A 60 7.75 10.18 -0.92
C THR A 60 7.74 8.73 -0.41
N GLY A 61 8.85 8.01 -0.49
CA GLY A 61 8.91 6.60 -0.08
C GLY A 61 8.14 5.67 -1.04
N LYS A 62 8.13 6.01 -2.35
CA LYS A 62 7.41 5.28 -3.41
C LYS A 62 7.68 3.77 -3.43
N SER A 63 8.91 3.36 -3.09
CA SER A 63 9.28 1.94 -3.06
C SER A 63 8.45 1.16 -2.05
N LEU A 64 8.33 1.62 -0.82
CA LEU A 64 7.48 0.95 0.16
C LEU A 64 6.00 0.98 -0.24
N ALA A 65 5.55 2.08 -0.85
CA ALA A 65 4.17 2.24 -1.28
C ALA A 65 3.73 1.22 -2.35
N TYR A 66 4.63 0.72 -3.21
CA TYR A 66 4.32 -0.39 -4.12
C TYR A 66 4.74 -1.77 -3.58
N LEU A 67 5.80 -1.86 -2.77
CA LEU A 67 6.31 -3.14 -2.27
C LEU A 67 5.40 -3.79 -1.24
N VAL A 68 4.90 -3.02 -0.27
CA VAL A 68 4.07 -3.56 0.81
C VAL A 68 2.76 -4.15 0.29
N PRO A 69 1.91 -3.42 -0.48
CA PRO A 69 0.69 -4.02 -1.03
C PRO A 69 0.99 -5.18 -1.98
N ALA A 70 2.05 -5.12 -2.78
CA ALA A 70 2.43 -6.23 -3.66
C ALA A 70 2.83 -7.49 -2.88
N ALA A 71 3.52 -7.37 -1.75
CA ALA A 71 3.90 -8.50 -0.90
C ALA A 71 2.66 -9.16 -0.25
N TYR A 72 1.75 -8.36 0.31
CA TYR A 72 0.49 -8.86 0.85
C TYR A 72 -0.35 -9.57 -0.22
N ALA A 73 -0.50 -8.95 -1.38
CA ALA A 73 -1.24 -9.56 -2.48
C ALA A 73 -0.56 -10.84 -3.01
N ALA A 74 0.76 -10.88 -3.08
CA ALA A 74 1.51 -12.07 -3.49
C ALA A 74 1.24 -13.26 -2.56
N GLU A 75 1.27 -13.02 -1.25
CA GLU A 75 0.94 -14.02 -0.23
C GLU A 75 -0.52 -14.48 -0.34
N GLU A 76 -1.47 -13.54 -0.34
CA GLU A 76 -2.91 -13.84 -0.34
C GLU A 76 -3.40 -14.51 -1.63
N LEU A 77 -2.82 -14.16 -2.77
CA LEU A 77 -3.18 -14.73 -4.07
C LEU A 77 -2.38 -16.00 -4.40
N GLY A 78 -1.35 -16.34 -3.61
CA GLY A 78 -0.41 -17.41 -3.95
C GLY A 78 0.33 -17.16 -5.27
N LYS A 79 0.65 -15.89 -5.57
CA LYS A 79 1.27 -15.46 -6.84
C LYS A 79 2.57 -14.72 -6.58
N LYS A 80 3.43 -14.64 -7.59
CA LYS A 80 4.68 -13.85 -7.51
C LYS A 80 4.41 -12.40 -7.91
N ALA A 81 4.86 -11.45 -7.10
CA ALA A 81 4.98 -10.06 -7.49
C ALA A 81 6.28 -9.85 -8.29
N ILE A 82 6.20 -9.15 -9.43
CA ILE A 82 7.36 -8.76 -10.23
C ILE A 82 7.54 -7.25 -10.12
N ILE A 83 8.72 -6.83 -9.68
CA ILE A 83 9.12 -5.43 -9.62
C ILE A 83 10.20 -5.22 -10.67
N SER A 84 10.02 -4.25 -11.56
CA SER A 84 10.98 -3.85 -12.59
C SER A 84 11.35 -2.39 -12.38
N THR A 85 12.64 -2.07 -12.49
CA THR A 85 13.18 -0.73 -12.29
C THR A 85 14.20 -0.38 -13.36
#